data_AF-A0A1I4JLJ0-F1
#
_entry.id   AF-A0A1I4JLJ0-F1
#
_cell.length_a   1.000
_cell.length_b   1.000
_cell.length_c   1.000
_cell.angle_alpha   90.00
_cell.angle_beta   90.00
_cell.angle_gamma   90.00
#
_symmetry.space_group_name_H-M   'P 1'
#
loop_
_entity.id
_entity.type
_entity.pdbx_description
1 polymer ?
#
loop_
_entity_poly.entity_id
_entity_poly.type
_entity_poly.pdbx_seq_one_letter_code
_entity_poly.pdbx_strand_id
1 'polypeptide(L)'
;MASFMYKRSKRSRDAAVIVLAAALCLAGYKGYISWQKTELYAKGVQLQAAGNELAAQQAYSKAQQIRMIDYKEQETAAALTALNPAAALKGWFTSLSADLKAAENVNDITLLLKTYTTYQAKATELAGLNEASQKRFAEMSASEQMDERFTNAFAYAKQLLIKSLESDISKKTFNGDNAIAYLLQLPAAYFKDENTKKLELNKLLERYDQARLDASFKTKTVGEVLKEVAGIRKFYDAYHVEAAWLQPKLETYAQSTLAKQEKNDLKGFIANVLLFQSSKELGGPSSKTNTYIQTTIRKQFERAEQLASTQKFADAIALYKVLNEYKDTDKEVSELEQRWLEADPLQLLRKAAGTELAFTNVISNKGQAGAKLTAVGVLDNKTLVLARLLPDQKIETSKTAIDQGVTIKSIQWSDRIGAKKDISSLLLEAASKTRKARYIAYEVNAPELFKVLDVEADKLDYDPTGALLIDNPTGEGAGQKAVYEYRNGRYAFVRAIVDTKPGGAALDIPLTEMTLHKNEKIRFQGTITSVDDNKAMIQLNNGYVLLTGNVRFKQGPVTITGIYTGSEEVKKTPAPVTEYKVTVLELTP
;
A
#
# COMPACT_ATOMS: atom_id res chain seq x y z
N MET A 1 -6.75 -42.54 129.13
CA MET A 1 -5.52 -41.98 128.51
C MET A 1 -4.69 -42.97 127.68
N ALA A 2 -4.74 -44.30 127.92
CA ALA A 2 -3.92 -45.28 127.19
C ALA A 2 -4.29 -45.48 125.70
N SER A 3 -5.56 -45.37 125.29
CA SER A 3 -5.95 -45.60 123.88
C SER A 3 -5.59 -44.45 122.92
N PHE A 4 -5.46 -43.22 123.44
CA PHE A 4 -5.11 -42.04 122.64
C PHE A 4 -3.61 -41.99 122.31
N MET A 5 -2.75 -42.43 123.26
CA MET A 5 -1.31 -42.56 123.02
C MET A 5 -0.98 -43.73 122.07
N TYR A 6 -1.71 -44.85 122.16
CA TYR A 6 -1.54 -45.99 121.25
C TYR A 6 -1.92 -45.65 119.79
N LYS A 7 -3.02 -44.92 119.57
CA LYS A 7 -3.42 -44.45 118.22
C LYS A 7 -2.43 -43.45 117.62
N ARG A 8 -1.83 -42.58 118.45
CA ARG A 8 -0.81 -41.60 118.00
C ARG A 8 0.50 -42.29 117.62
N SER A 9 0.92 -43.29 118.39
CA SER A 9 2.08 -44.15 118.08
C SER A 9 1.87 -45.01 116.82
N LYS A 10 0.67 -45.55 116.62
CA LYS A 10 0.34 -46.29 115.39
C LYS A 10 0.39 -45.40 114.15
N ARG A 11 -0.16 -44.17 114.23
CA ARG A 11 -0.08 -43.18 113.13
C ARG A 11 1.35 -42.74 112.84
N SER A 12 2.20 -42.53 113.86
CA SER A 12 3.60 -42.17 113.64
C SER A 12 4.41 -43.34 113.06
N ARG A 13 4.10 -44.59 113.46
CA ARG A 13 4.71 -45.79 112.88
C ARG A 13 4.27 -46.01 111.43
N ASP A 14 2.99 -45.89 111.12
CA ASP A 14 2.45 -46.05 109.78
C ASP A 14 2.97 -44.92 108.85
N ALA A 15 3.08 -43.68 109.36
CA ALA A 15 3.73 -42.58 108.65
C ALA A 15 5.23 -42.83 108.43
N ALA A 16 5.95 -43.37 109.42
CA ALA A 16 7.36 -43.74 109.27
C ALA A 16 7.57 -44.86 108.24
N VAL A 17 6.66 -45.85 108.18
CA VAL A 17 6.67 -46.91 107.16
C VAL A 17 6.41 -46.36 105.77
N ILE A 18 5.47 -45.41 105.62
CA ILE A 18 5.22 -44.74 104.33
C ILE A 18 6.43 -43.91 103.90
N VAL A 19 7.05 -43.17 104.83
CA VAL A 19 8.28 -42.41 104.56
C VAL A 19 9.44 -43.34 104.19
N LEU A 20 9.58 -44.48 104.86
CA LEU A 20 10.57 -45.50 104.52
C LEU A 20 10.31 -46.10 103.13
N ALA A 21 9.07 -46.46 102.83
CA ALA A 21 8.68 -46.97 101.51
C ALA A 21 8.93 -45.94 100.41
N ALA A 22 8.58 -44.67 100.65
CA ALA A 22 8.87 -43.57 99.74
C ALA A 22 10.39 -43.36 99.57
N ALA A 23 11.17 -43.45 100.64
CA ALA A 23 12.63 -43.36 100.59
C ALA A 23 13.25 -44.53 99.81
N LEU A 24 12.73 -45.75 99.95
CA LEU A 24 13.15 -46.92 99.17
C LEU A 24 12.79 -46.79 97.69
N CYS A 25 11.59 -46.30 97.37
CA CYS A 25 11.20 -46.01 95.98
C CYS A 25 12.08 -44.92 95.37
N LEU A 26 12.37 -43.84 96.10
CA LEU A 26 13.28 -42.78 95.65
C LEU A 26 14.72 -43.28 95.50
N ALA A 27 15.19 -44.17 96.38
CA ALA A 27 16.50 -44.80 96.27
C ALA A 27 16.58 -45.74 95.06
N GLY A 28 15.54 -46.55 94.81
CA GLY A 28 15.44 -47.40 93.63
C GLY A 28 15.38 -46.61 92.34
N TYR A 29 14.58 -45.54 92.31
CA TYR A 29 14.49 -44.62 91.17
C TYR A 29 15.84 -43.93 90.90
N LYS A 30 16.49 -43.41 91.96
CA LYS A 30 17.83 -42.82 91.85
C LYS A 30 18.84 -43.85 91.35
N GLY A 31 18.79 -45.09 91.84
CA GLY A 31 19.65 -46.19 91.38
C GLY A 31 19.46 -46.50 89.89
N TYR A 32 18.22 -46.59 89.41
CA TYR A 32 17.92 -46.79 88.00
C TYR A 32 18.44 -45.63 87.11
N ILE A 33 18.19 -44.39 87.53
CA ILE A 33 18.67 -43.19 86.82
C ILE A 33 20.21 -43.11 86.84
N SER A 34 20.85 -43.57 87.92
CA SER A 34 22.32 -43.71 87.99
C SER A 34 22.83 -44.65 86.91
N TRP A 35 22.25 -45.84 86.83
CA TRP A 35 22.63 -46.86 85.88
C TRP A 35 22.45 -46.36 84.45
N GLN A 36 21.29 -45.76 84.15
CA GLN A 36 21.00 -45.18 82.84
C GLN A 36 22.02 -44.10 82.44
N LYS A 37 22.40 -43.21 83.36
CA LYS A 37 23.42 -42.18 83.09
C LYS A 37 24.79 -42.80 82.79
N THR A 38 25.20 -43.80 83.58
CA THR A 38 26.48 -44.50 83.36
C THR A 38 26.52 -45.25 82.03
N GLU A 39 25.42 -45.89 81.66
CA GLU A 39 25.28 -46.61 80.38
C GLU A 39 25.32 -45.65 79.19
N LEU A 40 24.60 -44.53 79.27
CA LEU A 40 24.62 -43.49 78.24
C LEU A 40 26.01 -42.87 78.05
N TYR A 41 26.72 -42.59 79.14
CA TYR A 41 28.10 -42.12 79.07
C TYR A 41 29.03 -43.18 78.43
N ALA A 42 28.96 -44.44 78.88
CA ALA A 42 29.78 -45.53 78.34
C ALA A 42 29.51 -45.76 76.84
N LYS A 43 28.24 -45.69 76.44
CA LYS A 43 27.82 -45.74 75.03
C LYS A 43 28.37 -44.54 74.24
N GLY A 44 28.35 -43.34 74.82
CA GLY A 44 28.96 -42.14 74.24
C GLY A 44 30.45 -42.31 73.97
N VAL A 45 31.20 -42.83 74.94
CA VAL A 45 32.64 -43.13 74.80
C VAL A 45 32.89 -44.14 73.69
N GLN A 46 32.14 -45.25 73.66
CA GLN A 46 32.30 -46.28 72.63
C GLN A 46 32.01 -45.73 71.23
N LEU A 47 30.94 -44.95 71.08
CA LEU A 47 30.56 -44.35 69.80
C LEU A 47 31.57 -43.30 69.35
N GLN A 48 32.11 -42.51 70.28
CA GLN A 48 33.14 -41.51 69.98
C GLN A 48 34.45 -42.19 69.56
N ALA A 49 34.86 -43.28 70.23
CA ALA A 49 36.01 -44.08 69.86
C ALA A 49 35.84 -44.79 68.51
N ALA A 50 34.61 -45.18 68.17
CA ALA A 50 34.26 -45.73 66.86
C ALA A 50 34.15 -44.66 65.76
N GLY A 51 34.39 -43.38 66.07
CA GLY A 51 34.26 -42.26 65.13
C GLY A 51 32.82 -41.89 64.79
N ASN A 52 31.82 -42.50 65.44
CA ASN A 52 30.40 -42.18 65.26
C ASN A 52 30.01 -41.01 66.16
N GLU A 53 30.54 -39.84 65.81
CA GLU A 53 30.45 -38.61 66.59
C GLU A 53 29.01 -38.16 66.84
N LEU A 54 28.10 -38.39 65.90
CA LEU A 54 26.70 -37.99 66.04
C LEU A 54 25.97 -38.83 67.08
N ALA A 55 26.11 -40.16 67.01
CA ALA A 55 25.51 -41.05 67.99
C ALA A 55 26.16 -40.85 69.37
N ALA A 56 27.46 -40.56 69.41
CA ALA A 56 28.17 -40.20 70.62
C ALA A 56 27.60 -38.93 71.27
N GLN A 57 27.38 -37.88 70.46
CA GLN A 57 26.81 -36.62 70.93
C GLN A 57 25.42 -36.81 71.53
N GLN A 58 24.56 -37.63 70.90
CA GLN A 58 23.23 -37.95 71.44
C GLN A 58 23.32 -38.69 72.78
N ALA A 59 24.24 -39.64 72.91
CA ALA A 59 24.44 -40.40 74.13
C ALA A 59 24.94 -39.50 75.28
N TYR A 60 25.94 -38.65 75.03
CA TYR A 60 26.43 -37.67 76.01
C TYR A 60 25.38 -36.61 76.36
N SER A 61 24.58 -36.13 75.40
CA SER A 61 23.53 -35.14 75.66
C SER A 61 22.42 -35.72 76.57
N LYS A 62 22.00 -36.97 76.32
CA LYS A 62 21.07 -37.69 77.20
C LYS A 62 21.67 -37.92 78.59
N ALA A 63 22.96 -38.25 78.68
CA ALA A 63 23.65 -38.38 79.96
C ALA A 63 23.68 -37.04 80.73
N GLN A 64 23.92 -35.93 80.05
CA GLN A 64 23.96 -34.57 80.64
C GLN A 64 22.58 -34.09 81.11
N GLN A 65 21.48 -34.53 80.46
CA GLN A 65 20.11 -34.18 80.88
C GLN A 65 19.74 -34.81 82.24
N ILE A 66 20.40 -35.89 82.64
CA ILE A 66 20.18 -36.53 83.94
C ILE A 66 20.97 -35.77 85.02
N ARG A 67 20.32 -34.85 85.74
CA ARG A 67 20.98 -34.00 86.77
C ARG A 67 20.95 -34.56 88.20
N MET A 68 20.36 -35.73 88.42
CA MET A 68 20.14 -36.27 89.76
C MET A 68 21.44 -36.77 90.44
N ILE A 69 22.52 -36.91 89.67
CA ILE A 69 23.83 -37.44 90.09
C ILE A 69 24.93 -36.75 89.28
N ASP A 70 26.00 -36.38 89.98
CA ASP A 70 27.23 -35.88 89.38
C ASP A 70 28.10 -37.08 88.98
N TYR A 71 28.05 -37.45 87.71
CA TYR A 71 28.85 -38.55 87.16
C TYR A 71 29.54 -38.08 85.88
N LYS A 72 30.85 -37.83 85.99
CA LYS A 72 31.70 -37.40 84.87
C LYS A 72 31.16 -36.19 84.12
N GLU A 73 30.58 -35.22 84.83
CA GLU A 73 29.96 -34.02 84.23
C GLU A 73 30.96 -33.21 83.38
N GLN A 74 32.17 -32.99 83.89
CA GLN A 74 33.21 -32.22 83.19
C GLN A 74 33.67 -32.92 81.92
N GLU A 75 33.89 -34.24 81.97
CA GLU A 75 34.26 -35.04 80.80
C GLU A 75 33.13 -35.09 79.77
N THR A 76 31.89 -35.22 80.22
CA THR A 76 30.70 -35.18 79.36
C THR A 76 30.56 -33.80 78.69
N ALA A 77 30.78 -32.71 79.43
CA ALA A 77 30.75 -31.36 78.89
C ALA A 77 31.91 -31.09 77.91
N ALA A 78 33.11 -31.59 78.20
CA ALA A 78 34.26 -31.49 77.29
C ALA A 78 34.05 -32.31 76.01
N ALA A 79 33.53 -33.54 76.13
CA ALA A 79 33.17 -34.38 75.00
C ALA A 79 32.07 -33.74 74.14
N LEU A 80 31.02 -33.18 74.74
CA LEU A 80 30.00 -32.43 74.01
C LEU A 80 30.58 -31.20 73.32
N THR A 81 31.50 -30.49 73.96
CA THR A 81 32.19 -29.33 73.36
C THR A 81 33.01 -29.75 72.13
N ALA A 82 33.72 -30.88 72.21
CA ALA A 82 34.47 -31.44 71.09
C ALA A 82 33.56 -31.91 69.94
N LEU A 83 32.34 -32.34 70.25
CA LEU A 83 31.32 -32.80 69.30
C LEU A 83 30.41 -31.67 68.77
N ASN A 84 30.60 -30.42 69.22
CA ASN A 84 29.83 -29.26 68.75
C ASN A 84 29.80 -29.08 67.22
N PRO A 85 30.89 -29.32 66.47
CA PRO A 85 30.85 -29.23 65.01
C PRO A 85 29.86 -30.21 64.37
N ALA A 86 29.77 -31.45 64.89
CA ALA A 86 28.81 -32.45 64.42
C ALA A 86 27.36 -32.06 64.78
N ALA A 87 27.16 -31.47 65.96
CA ALA A 87 25.87 -30.94 66.41
C ALA A 87 25.35 -29.81 65.50
N ALA A 88 26.22 -28.85 65.19
CA ALA A 88 25.91 -27.72 64.33
C ALA A 88 25.58 -28.19 62.91
N LEU A 89 26.35 -29.16 62.39
CA LEU A 89 26.11 -29.74 61.08
C LEU A 89 24.76 -30.45 61.02
N LYS A 90 24.39 -31.22 62.05
CA LYS A 90 23.07 -31.85 62.14
C LYS A 90 21.93 -30.84 62.18
N GLY A 91 22.07 -29.78 62.97
CA GLY A 91 21.08 -28.69 63.03
C GLY A 91 20.89 -28.04 61.66
N TRP A 92 21.98 -27.83 60.93
CA TRP A 92 21.96 -27.31 59.56
C TRP A 92 21.26 -28.26 58.58
N PHE A 93 21.57 -29.57 58.59
CA PHE A 93 20.87 -30.55 57.74
C PHE A 93 19.38 -30.69 58.09
N THR A 94 19.01 -30.53 59.36
CA THR A 94 17.60 -30.51 59.80
C THR A 94 16.86 -29.32 59.19
N SER A 95 17.47 -28.14 59.21
CA SER A 95 16.94 -26.94 58.55
C SER A 95 16.84 -27.12 57.04
N LEU A 96 17.92 -27.61 56.41
CA LEU A 96 17.97 -27.86 54.98
C LEU A 96 16.89 -28.86 54.53
N SER A 97 16.67 -29.91 55.33
CA SER A 97 15.64 -30.92 55.09
C SER A 97 14.23 -30.34 55.17
N ALA A 98 14.00 -29.40 56.11
CA ALA A 98 12.73 -28.70 56.26
C ALA A 98 12.49 -27.77 55.06
N ASP A 99 13.51 -27.03 54.62
CA ASP A 99 13.43 -26.15 53.44
C ASP A 99 13.19 -26.94 52.15
N LEU A 100 13.86 -28.08 51.98
CA LEU A 100 13.64 -28.99 50.85
C LEU A 100 12.20 -29.52 50.84
N LYS A 101 11.70 -29.97 52.00
CA LYS A 101 10.32 -30.45 52.13
C LYS A 101 9.30 -29.33 51.90
N ALA A 102 9.59 -28.11 52.33
CA ALA A 102 8.76 -26.95 52.06
C ALA A 102 8.70 -26.67 50.55
N ALA A 103 9.85 -26.69 49.86
CA ALA A 103 9.93 -26.52 48.41
C ALA A 103 9.13 -27.60 47.66
N GLU A 104 9.22 -28.86 48.08
CA GLU A 104 8.48 -29.99 47.50
C GLU A 104 6.96 -29.85 47.70
N ASN A 105 6.50 -29.44 48.89
CA ASN A 105 5.07 -29.39 49.21
C ASN A 105 4.29 -28.36 48.39
N VAL A 106 4.90 -27.21 48.08
CA VAL A 106 4.24 -26.12 47.33
C VAL A 106 4.80 -25.96 45.91
N ASN A 107 5.67 -26.88 45.47
CA ASN A 107 6.37 -26.81 44.18
C ASN A 107 7.14 -25.49 43.97
N ASP A 108 7.77 -24.97 45.03
CA ASP A 108 8.58 -23.75 44.96
C ASP A 108 9.98 -24.07 44.42
N ILE A 109 10.13 -23.93 43.10
CA ILE A 109 11.36 -24.21 42.38
C ILE A 109 12.47 -23.20 42.75
N THR A 110 12.09 -21.97 43.11
CA THR A 110 13.06 -20.95 43.56
C THR A 110 13.69 -21.37 44.88
N LEU A 111 12.85 -21.82 45.82
CA LEU A 111 13.32 -22.36 47.10
C LEU A 111 14.14 -23.63 46.88
N LEU A 112 13.73 -24.54 45.99
CA LEU A 112 14.50 -25.75 45.67
C LEU A 112 15.91 -25.42 45.16
N LEU A 113 16.02 -24.50 44.19
CA LEU A 113 17.31 -24.05 43.65
C LEU A 113 18.17 -23.43 44.75
N LYS A 114 17.61 -22.53 45.57
CA LYS A 114 18.31 -21.89 46.69
C LYS A 114 18.82 -22.92 47.72
N THR A 115 17.98 -23.88 48.10
CA THR A 115 18.32 -24.94 49.04
C THR A 115 19.45 -25.81 48.49
N TYR A 116 19.41 -26.14 47.20
CA TYR A 116 20.48 -26.88 46.54
C TYR A 116 21.80 -26.10 46.46
N THR A 117 21.76 -24.81 46.10
CA THR A 117 22.96 -23.95 46.12
C THR A 117 23.57 -23.86 47.52
N THR A 118 22.72 -23.78 48.55
CA THR A 118 23.16 -23.77 49.96
C THR A 118 23.82 -25.10 50.34
N TYR A 119 23.26 -26.23 49.88
CA TYR A 119 23.86 -27.55 50.06
C TYR A 119 25.24 -27.67 49.40
N GLN A 120 25.35 -27.28 48.13
CA GLN A 120 26.61 -27.30 47.39
C GLN A 120 27.65 -26.38 48.02
N ALA A 121 27.28 -25.15 48.39
CA ALA A 121 28.20 -24.22 49.03
C ALA A 121 28.76 -24.79 50.35
N LYS A 122 27.92 -25.45 51.15
CA LYS A 122 28.37 -26.10 52.39
C LYS A 122 29.27 -27.30 52.12
N ALA A 123 28.96 -28.10 51.09
CA ALA A 123 29.82 -29.19 50.65
C ALA A 123 31.22 -28.69 50.26
N THR A 124 31.30 -27.60 49.48
CA THR A 124 32.57 -26.98 49.06
C THR A 124 33.32 -26.36 50.23
N GLU A 125 32.63 -25.66 51.14
CA GLU A 125 33.22 -25.08 52.36
C GLU A 125 33.92 -26.16 53.20
N LEU A 126 33.21 -27.27 53.48
CA LEU A 126 33.73 -28.35 54.31
C LEU A 126 34.78 -29.21 53.60
N ALA A 127 34.73 -29.28 52.27
CA ALA A 127 35.80 -29.88 51.46
C ALA A 127 37.13 -29.15 51.61
N GLY A 128 37.13 -27.83 51.84
CA GLY A 128 38.35 -27.02 51.99
C GLY A 128 39.02 -27.06 53.36
N LEU A 129 38.42 -27.70 54.38
CA LEU A 129 38.93 -27.67 55.77
C LEU A 129 39.87 -28.83 56.11
N ASN A 130 39.33 -30.02 56.36
CA ASN A 130 40.09 -31.22 56.69
C ASN A 130 39.28 -32.50 56.41
N GLU A 131 39.97 -33.64 56.34
CA GLU A 131 39.38 -34.95 56.00
C GLU A 131 38.26 -35.38 56.97
N ALA A 132 38.40 -35.05 58.27
CA ALA A 132 37.37 -35.33 59.26
C ALA A 132 36.06 -34.57 58.98
N SER A 133 36.15 -33.32 58.53
CA SER A 133 34.98 -32.50 58.18
C SER A 133 34.29 -32.98 56.90
N GLN A 134 35.07 -33.42 55.91
CA GLN A 134 34.57 -34.06 54.70
C GLN A 134 33.80 -35.36 55.02
N LYS A 135 34.40 -36.22 55.83
CA LYS A 135 33.78 -37.49 56.24
C LYS A 135 32.47 -37.27 57.00
N ARG A 136 32.44 -36.32 57.94
CA ARG A 136 31.22 -35.94 58.67
C ARG A 136 30.10 -35.47 57.74
N PHE A 137 30.43 -34.64 56.75
CA PHE A 137 29.46 -34.17 55.77
C PHE A 137 28.91 -35.31 54.91
N ALA A 138 29.78 -36.20 54.42
CA ALA A 138 29.38 -37.35 53.62
C ALA A 138 28.48 -38.31 54.40
N GLU A 139 28.84 -38.64 55.64
CA GLU A 139 28.02 -39.50 56.51
C GLU A 139 26.65 -38.88 56.81
N MET A 140 26.60 -37.58 57.11
CA MET A 140 25.33 -36.89 57.39
C MET A 140 24.45 -36.79 56.14
N SER A 141 25.03 -36.43 55.00
CA SER A 141 24.34 -36.37 53.71
C SER A 141 23.73 -37.73 53.33
N ALA A 142 24.51 -38.81 53.49
CA ALA A 142 24.05 -40.16 53.25
C ALA A 142 22.94 -40.60 54.23
N SER A 143 23.06 -40.24 55.51
CA SER A 143 22.06 -40.59 56.53
C SER A 143 20.69 -39.94 56.27
N GLU A 144 20.69 -38.74 55.71
CA GLU A 144 19.48 -38.00 55.35
C GLU A 144 19.06 -38.21 53.88
N GLN A 145 19.78 -39.07 53.14
CA GLN A 145 19.56 -39.38 51.72
C GLN A 145 19.48 -38.12 50.83
N MET A 146 20.29 -37.10 51.11
CA MET A 146 20.17 -35.78 50.48
C MET A 146 20.30 -35.84 48.95
N ASP A 147 21.27 -36.60 48.45
CA ASP A 147 21.49 -36.71 47.00
C ASP A 147 20.30 -37.36 46.28
N GLU A 148 19.68 -38.40 46.88
CA GLU A 148 18.47 -39.03 46.35
C GLU A 148 17.28 -38.07 46.39
N ARG A 149 17.08 -37.36 47.50
CA ARG A 149 16.00 -36.39 47.65
C ARG A 149 16.10 -35.25 46.64
N PHE A 150 17.28 -34.65 46.48
CA PHE A 150 17.49 -33.64 45.45
C PHE A 150 17.29 -34.21 44.04
N THR A 151 17.76 -35.43 43.77
CA THR A 151 17.54 -36.09 42.47
C THR A 151 16.05 -36.24 42.15
N ASN A 152 15.25 -36.70 43.11
CA ASN A 152 13.82 -36.85 42.95
C ASN A 152 13.11 -35.48 42.80
N ALA A 153 13.47 -34.50 43.63
CA ALA A 153 12.91 -33.16 43.60
C ALA A 153 13.19 -32.45 42.25
N PHE A 154 14.42 -32.53 41.74
CA PHE A 154 14.77 -31.93 40.46
C PHE A 154 14.20 -32.69 39.26
N ALA A 155 14.10 -34.02 39.32
CA ALA A 155 13.42 -34.81 38.29
C ALA A 155 11.93 -34.43 38.20
N TYR A 156 11.28 -34.27 39.35
CA TYR A 156 9.89 -33.81 39.42
C TYR A 156 9.74 -32.38 38.90
N ALA A 157 10.58 -31.45 39.36
CA ALA A 157 10.56 -30.06 38.90
C ALA A 157 10.78 -29.95 37.38
N LYS A 158 11.75 -30.69 36.82
CA LYS A 158 11.97 -30.79 35.38
C LYS A 158 10.70 -31.26 34.67
N GLN A 159 10.08 -32.34 35.14
CA GLN A 159 8.87 -32.87 34.51
C GLN A 159 7.69 -31.89 34.58
N LEU A 160 7.51 -31.20 35.71
CA LEU A 160 6.46 -30.20 35.92
C LEU A 160 6.62 -29.02 34.95
N LEU A 161 7.83 -28.47 34.87
CA LEU A 161 8.15 -27.35 33.98
C LEU A 161 7.96 -27.71 32.50
N ILE A 162 8.45 -28.87 32.08
CA ILE A 162 8.26 -29.36 30.70
C ILE A 162 6.76 -29.49 30.41
N LYS A 163 5.99 -30.18 31.26
CA LYS A 163 4.53 -30.32 31.09
C LYS A 163 3.80 -28.98 31.02
N SER A 164 4.24 -27.98 31.77
CA SER A 164 3.69 -26.62 31.68
C SER A 164 3.88 -26.03 30.29
N LEU A 165 5.09 -26.14 29.72
CA LEU A 165 5.37 -25.66 28.36
C LEU A 165 4.60 -26.45 27.30
N GLU A 166 4.45 -27.77 27.46
CA GLU A 166 3.63 -28.59 26.56
C GLU A 166 2.14 -28.20 26.63
N SER A 167 1.64 -27.87 27.83
CA SER A 167 0.28 -27.37 28.01
C SER A 167 0.09 -26.02 27.34
N ASP A 168 1.07 -25.11 27.47
CA ASP A 168 1.05 -23.81 26.82
C ASP A 168 1.05 -23.90 25.29
N ILE A 169 1.84 -24.82 24.71
CA ILE A 169 1.81 -25.13 23.27
C ILE A 169 0.41 -25.62 22.87
N SER A 170 -0.17 -26.55 23.63
CA SER A 170 -1.47 -27.15 23.31
C SER A 170 -2.62 -26.14 23.42
N LYS A 171 -2.56 -25.24 24.43
CA LYS A 171 -3.58 -24.22 24.70
C LYS A 171 -3.34 -22.89 23.96
N LYS A 172 -2.16 -22.72 23.35
CA LYS A 172 -1.72 -21.50 22.66
C LYS A 172 -1.71 -20.25 23.56
N THR A 173 -1.35 -20.42 24.83
CA THR A 173 -1.28 -19.34 25.83
C THR A 173 0.10 -18.70 25.91
N PHE A 174 1.17 -19.48 25.76
CA PHE A 174 2.57 -19.06 25.66
C PHE A 174 3.05 -18.11 26.78
N ASN A 175 2.70 -18.39 28.05
CA ASN A 175 3.12 -17.63 29.23
C ASN A 175 4.31 -18.29 29.96
N GLY A 176 5.03 -19.17 29.28
CA GLY A 176 6.04 -20.06 29.83
C GLY A 176 7.40 -19.45 30.15
N ASP A 177 7.59 -18.13 30.00
CA ASP A 177 8.90 -17.48 30.17
C ASP A 177 9.52 -17.78 31.56
N ASN A 178 8.71 -17.80 32.63
CA ASN A 178 9.16 -18.21 33.97
C ASN A 178 9.57 -19.68 34.02
N ALA A 179 8.81 -20.56 33.38
CA ALA A 179 9.12 -21.99 33.36
C ALA A 179 10.42 -22.26 32.58
N ILE A 180 10.65 -21.54 31.49
CA ILE A 180 11.89 -21.59 30.73
C ILE A 180 13.07 -21.10 31.58
N ALA A 181 12.92 -19.95 32.26
CA ALA A 181 13.95 -19.41 33.13
C ALA A 181 14.37 -20.40 34.23
N TYR A 182 13.41 -21.12 34.82
CA TYR A 182 13.70 -22.16 35.81
C TYR A 182 14.39 -23.38 35.19
N LEU A 183 13.94 -23.87 34.02
CA LEU A 183 14.59 -24.98 33.32
C LEU A 183 16.07 -24.69 33.00
N LEU A 184 16.37 -23.46 32.58
CA LEU A 184 17.74 -23.03 32.27
C LEU A 184 18.63 -22.97 33.51
N GLN A 185 18.06 -22.71 34.69
CA GLN A 185 18.79 -22.67 35.97
C GLN A 185 18.97 -24.04 36.63
N LEU A 186 18.22 -25.07 36.20
CA LEU A 186 18.36 -26.40 36.78
C LEU A 186 19.81 -26.94 36.61
N PRO A 187 20.40 -27.58 37.64
CA PRO A 187 21.76 -28.09 37.54
C PRO A 187 21.90 -29.17 36.47
N ALA A 188 22.98 -29.11 35.67
CA ALA A 188 23.18 -30.04 34.55
C ALA A 188 23.41 -31.50 34.98
N ALA A 189 23.81 -31.75 36.23
CA ALA A 189 23.87 -33.09 36.78
C ALA A 189 22.53 -33.84 36.65
N TYR A 190 21.39 -33.13 36.70
CA TYR A 190 20.05 -33.70 36.53
C TYR A 190 19.61 -33.84 35.06
N PHE A 191 20.50 -33.51 34.13
CA PHE A 191 20.39 -33.72 32.69
C PHE A 191 21.51 -34.63 32.18
N LYS A 192 22.19 -35.37 33.08
CA LYS A 192 23.43 -36.13 32.83
C LYS A 192 24.68 -35.25 32.73
N ASP A 193 24.67 -34.24 31.85
CA ASP A 193 25.78 -33.31 31.62
C ASP A 193 25.31 -32.02 30.93
N GLU A 194 26.18 -31.01 30.85
CA GLU A 194 25.86 -29.70 30.24
C GLU A 194 25.50 -29.80 28.74
N ASN A 195 26.13 -30.71 27.99
CA ASN A 195 25.83 -30.86 26.57
C ASN A 195 24.44 -31.46 26.36
N THR A 196 24.11 -32.50 27.14
CA THR A 196 22.79 -33.13 27.12
C THR A 196 21.71 -32.15 27.56
N LYS A 197 21.96 -31.34 28.60
CA LYS A 197 21.06 -30.25 29.02
C LYS A 197 20.79 -29.28 27.86
N LYS A 198 21.85 -28.75 27.24
CA LYS A 198 21.73 -27.80 26.13
C LYS A 198 20.93 -28.39 24.96
N LEU A 199 21.19 -29.64 24.59
CA LEU A 199 20.49 -30.31 23.50
C LEU A 199 19.00 -30.52 23.78
N GLU A 200 18.66 -31.06 24.96
CA GLU A 200 17.27 -31.30 25.36
C GLU A 200 16.48 -30.00 25.47
N LEU A 201 17.05 -28.97 26.10
CA LEU A 201 16.40 -27.69 26.27
C LEU A 201 16.25 -26.97 24.92
N ASN A 202 17.28 -26.92 24.08
CA ASN A 202 17.17 -26.28 22.76
C ASN A 202 16.04 -26.91 21.92
N LYS A 203 15.91 -28.25 21.92
CA LYS A 203 14.83 -28.92 21.20
C LYS A 203 13.44 -28.56 21.73
N LEU A 204 13.29 -28.44 23.05
CA LEU A 204 12.03 -28.05 23.68
C LEU A 204 11.69 -26.58 23.38
N LEU A 205 12.67 -25.69 23.53
CA LEU A 205 12.53 -24.26 23.30
C LEU A 205 12.24 -23.95 21.83
N GLU A 206 12.93 -24.61 20.90
CA GLU A 206 12.65 -24.53 19.48
C GLU A 206 11.18 -24.88 19.19
N ARG A 207 10.68 -26.01 19.71
CA ARG A 207 9.28 -26.42 19.50
C ARG A 207 8.30 -25.40 20.09
N TYR A 208 8.61 -24.89 21.29
CA TYR A 208 7.78 -23.90 21.98
C TYR A 208 7.71 -22.58 21.20
N ASP A 209 8.85 -22.04 20.80
CA ASP A 209 8.94 -20.78 20.06
C ASP A 209 8.34 -20.90 18.67
N GLN A 210 8.53 -22.02 17.98
CA GLN A 210 7.89 -22.25 16.69
C GLN A 210 6.37 -22.20 16.82
N ALA A 211 5.79 -22.85 17.83
CA ALA A 211 4.35 -22.81 18.08
C ALA A 211 3.87 -21.39 18.47
N ARG A 212 4.64 -20.68 19.32
CA ARG A 212 4.36 -19.31 19.74
C ARG A 212 4.32 -18.37 18.53
N LEU A 213 5.36 -18.42 17.70
CA LEU A 213 5.47 -17.59 16.51
C LEU A 213 4.41 -17.96 15.47
N ASP A 214 4.09 -19.25 15.26
CA ASP A 214 3.02 -19.66 14.34
C ASP A 214 1.63 -19.15 14.77
N ALA A 215 1.38 -19.03 16.07
CA ALA A 215 0.16 -18.42 16.59
C ALA A 215 0.17 -16.89 16.38
N SER A 216 1.28 -16.23 16.69
CA SER A 216 1.45 -14.78 16.51
C SER A 216 1.36 -14.36 15.05
N PHE A 217 1.97 -15.11 14.13
CA PHE A 217 1.93 -14.85 12.68
C PHE A 217 0.51 -14.82 12.09
N LYS A 218 -0.44 -15.53 12.73
CA LYS A 218 -1.84 -15.60 12.29
C LYS A 218 -2.72 -14.49 12.86
N THR A 219 -2.31 -13.90 13.98
CA THR A 219 -3.19 -13.05 14.80
C THR A 219 -2.66 -11.62 14.99
N LYS A 220 -1.35 -11.42 14.84
CA LYS A 220 -0.67 -10.15 15.10
C LYS A 220 -0.18 -9.51 13.80
N THR A 221 0.05 -8.21 13.86
CA THR A 221 0.68 -7.43 12.79
C THR A 221 2.18 -7.76 12.68
N VAL A 222 2.77 -7.47 11.52
CA VAL A 222 4.21 -7.64 11.28
C VAL A 222 5.07 -6.96 12.35
N GLY A 223 4.74 -5.70 12.70
CA GLY A 223 5.48 -4.95 13.71
C GLY A 223 5.43 -5.58 15.11
N GLU A 224 4.29 -6.15 15.50
CA GLU A 224 4.14 -6.85 16.78
C GLU A 224 4.92 -8.17 16.82
N VAL A 225 4.91 -8.91 15.72
CA VAL A 225 5.70 -10.14 15.57
C VAL A 225 7.20 -9.85 15.69
N LEU A 226 7.69 -8.79 15.03
CA LEU A 226 9.10 -8.39 15.14
C LEU A 226 9.49 -8.04 16.58
N LYS A 227 8.63 -7.31 17.30
CA LYS A 227 8.83 -7.00 18.73
C LYS A 227 8.85 -8.26 19.59
N GLU A 228 8.00 -9.23 19.28
CA GLU A 228 7.97 -10.50 20.00
C GLU A 228 9.26 -11.31 19.79
N VAL A 229 9.76 -11.41 18.55
CA VAL A 229 11.05 -12.07 18.28
C VAL A 229 12.21 -11.34 18.98
N ALA A 230 12.22 -10.01 18.94
CA ALA A 230 13.22 -9.22 19.68
C ALA A 230 13.17 -9.50 21.19
N GLY A 231 11.96 -9.63 21.75
CA GLY A 231 11.75 -9.99 23.15
C GLY A 231 12.29 -11.37 23.50
N ILE A 232 12.01 -12.39 22.67
CA ILE A 232 12.52 -13.75 22.85
C ILE A 232 14.05 -13.77 22.77
N ARG A 233 14.65 -13.10 21.78
CA ARG A 233 16.12 -12.99 21.66
C ARG A 233 16.74 -12.35 22.89
N LYS A 234 16.23 -11.18 23.33
CA LYS A 234 16.72 -10.49 24.53
C LYS A 234 16.60 -11.36 25.78
N PHE A 235 15.51 -12.11 25.90
CA PHE A 235 15.33 -13.06 27.00
C PHE A 235 16.40 -14.15 26.94
N TYR A 236 16.62 -14.79 25.79
CA TYR A 236 17.63 -15.83 25.63
C TYR A 236 19.06 -15.34 25.78
N ASP A 237 19.38 -14.12 25.37
CA ASP A 237 20.69 -13.51 25.59
C ASP A 237 21.02 -13.41 27.09
N ALA A 238 20.02 -13.09 27.92
CA ALA A 238 20.17 -13.02 29.37
C ALA A 238 20.45 -14.38 30.03
N TYR A 239 20.11 -15.48 29.37
CA TYR A 239 20.37 -16.85 29.82
C TYR A 239 21.41 -17.58 28.96
N HIS A 240 22.13 -16.87 28.10
CA HIS A 240 23.15 -17.42 27.19
C HIS A 240 22.66 -18.57 26.30
N VAL A 241 21.39 -18.51 25.87
CA VAL A 241 20.78 -19.49 24.95
C VAL A 241 20.95 -19.03 23.50
N GLU A 242 21.58 -19.86 22.69
CA GLU A 242 21.73 -19.60 21.25
C GLU A 242 20.50 -20.10 20.48
N ALA A 243 19.55 -19.21 20.20
CA ALA A 243 18.30 -19.54 19.54
C ALA A 243 18.38 -19.45 18.00
N ALA A 244 19.19 -20.31 17.40
CA ALA A 244 19.43 -20.34 15.94
C ALA A 244 18.15 -20.59 15.10
N TRP A 245 17.09 -21.13 15.70
CA TRP A 245 15.80 -21.41 15.04
C TRP A 245 14.94 -20.16 14.77
N LEU A 246 15.16 -19.05 15.49
CA LEU A 246 14.32 -17.86 15.37
C LEU A 246 14.49 -17.15 14.02
N GLN A 247 15.74 -17.03 13.55
CA GLN A 247 16.04 -16.29 12.31
C GLN A 247 15.37 -16.93 11.08
N PRO A 248 15.54 -18.23 10.79
CA PRO A 248 14.93 -18.84 9.60
C PRO A 248 13.40 -18.81 9.65
N LYS A 249 12.81 -18.93 10.86
CA LYS A 249 11.36 -18.87 11.06
C LYS A 249 10.82 -17.48 10.75
N LEU A 250 11.49 -16.43 11.24
CA LEU A 250 11.11 -15.04 10.96
C LEU A 250 11.28 -14.69 9.47
N GLU A 251 12.36 -15.14 8.82
CA GLU A 251 12.57 -14.94 7.38
C GLU A 251 11.48 -15.61 6.54
N THR A 252 11.08 -16.83 6.90
CA THR A 252 9.99 -17.57 6.23
C THR A 252 8.67 -16.82 6.35
N TYR A 253 8.36 -16.31 7.55
CA TYR A 253 7.17 -15.50 7.77
C TYR A 253 7.18 -14.21 6.96
N ALA A 254 8.29 -13.46 7.01
CA ALA A 254 8.44 -12.23 6.26
C ALA A 254 8.26 -12.46 4.76
N GLN A 255 8.94 -13.48 4.20
CA GLN A 255 8.81 -13.81 2.78
C GLN A 255 7.38 -14.22 2.41
N SER A 256 6.71 -15.05 3.22
CA SER A 256 5.33 -15.47 2.94
C SER A 256 4.33 -14.32 3.01
N THR A 257 4.50 -13.42 3.96
CA THR A 257 3.65 -12.23 4.15
C THR A 257 3.83 -11.28 2.97
N LEU A 258 5.07 -10.96 2.63
CA LEU A 258 5.40 -10.10 1.49
C LEU A 258 4.91 -10.71 0.17
N ALA A 259 5.11 -12.00 -0.07
CA ALA A 259 4.66 -12.65 -1.30
C ALA A 259 3.13 -12.65 -1.47
N LYS A 260 2.38 -12.69 -0.37
CA LYS A 260 0.91 -12.55 -0.41
C LYS A 260 0.49 -11.12 -0.75
N GLN A 261 1.19 -10.13 -0.19
CA GLN A 261 0.90 -8.71 -0.41
C GLN A 261 1.33 -8.22 -1.79
N GLU A 262 2.48 -8.66 -2.31
CA GLU A 262 2.96 -8.31 -3.65
C GLU A 262 1.87 -8.49 -4.72
N LYS A 263 1.06 -9.55 -4.60
CA LYS A 263 0.03 -9.90 -5.59
C LYS A 263 -1.24 -9.03 -5.52
N ASN A 264 -1.61 -8.57 -4.33
CA ASN A 264 -2.97 -8.01 -4.10
C ASN A 264 -2.97 -6.64 -3.40
N ASP A 265 -1.86 -6.25 -2.78
CA ASP A 265 -1.73 -5.06 -1.93
C ASP A 265 -0.27 -4.56 -1.93
N LEU A 266 0.12 -3.90 -3.03
CA LEU A 266 1.47 -3.36 -3.17
C LEU A 266 1.78 -2.28 -2.12
N LYS A 267 0.77 -1.51 -1.69
CA LYS A 267 0.96 -0.49 -0.65
C LYS A 267 1.30 -1.14 0.69
N GLY A 268 0.55 -2.17 1.09
CA GLY A 268 0.85 -2.95 2.29
C GLY A 268 2.16 -3.72 2.20
N PHE A 269 2.54 -4.18 1.00
CA PHE A 269 3.87 -4.75 0.75
C PHE A 269 4.98 -3.73 1.09
N ILE A 270 4.92 -2.51 0.53
CA ILE A 270 5.94 -1.47 0.76
C ILE A 270 6.01 -1.08 2.24
N ALA A 271 4.87 -0.89 2.90
CA ALA A 271 4.83 -0.55 4.32
C ALA A 271 5.53 -1.62 5.18
N ASN A 272 5.29 -2.91 4.91
CA ASN A 272 5.94 -4.00 5.62
C ASN A 272 7.41 -4.18 5.24
N VAL A 273 7.78 -3.90 3.98
CA VAL A 273 9.19 -3.86 3.55
C VAL A 273 9.99 -2.87 4.39
N LEU A 274 9.49 -1.65 4.58
CA LEU A 274 10.15 -0.63 5.38
C LEU A 274 10.30 -1.06 6.83
N LEU A 275 9.25 -1.67 7.41
CA LEU A 275 9.32 -2.23 8.76
C LEU A 275 10.41 -3.31 8.87
N PHE A 276 10.46 -4.24 7.90
CA PHE A 276 11.47 -5.29 7.88
C PHE A 276 12.89 -4.77 7.72
N GLN A 277 13.11 -3.79 6.84
CA GLN A 277 14.43 -3.18 6.62
C GLN A 277 14.91 -2.34 7.82
N SER A 278 13.98 -1.74 8.56
CA SER A 278 14.29 -0.99 9.79
C SER A 278 14.57 -1.89 11.00
N SER A 279 14.16 -3.16 10.94
CA SER A 279 14.29 -4.11 12.03
C SER A 279 15.67 -4.77 12.03
N LYS A 280 16.34 -4.75 13.19
CA LYS A 280 17.60 -5.48 13.39
C LYS A 280 17.40 -7.00 13.45
N GLU A 281 16.16 -7.46 13.64
CA GLU A 281 15.83 -8.87 13.85
C GLU A 281 15.73 -9.67 12.57
N LEU A 282 15.55 -9.01 11.43
CA LEU A 282 15.74 -9.61 10.13
C LEU A 282 17.16 -9.26 9.72
N GLY A 283 18.02 -10.28 9.68
CA GLY A 283 19.44 -10.16 9.39
C GLY A 283 19.71 -9.22 8.22
N GLY A 284 20.90 -8.62 8.27
CA GLY A 284 21.32 -7.51 7.43
C GLY A 284 21.23 -7.72 5.91
N PRO A 285 21.88 -6.87 5.12
CA PRO A 285 21.68 -6.80 3.67
C PRO A 285 21.77 -8.14 2.89
N SER A 286 22.44 -9.14 3.45
CA SER A 286 22.61 -10.49 2.90
C SER A 286 21.46 -11.48 3.17
N SER A 287 20.39 -11.11 3.88
CA SER A 287 19.27 -12.03 4.12
C SER A 287 18.49 -12.37 2.84
N LYS A 288 17.94 -13.60 2.80
CA LYS A 288 17.10 -14.06 1.66
C LYS A 288 15.89 -13.15 1.48
N THR A 289 15.30 -12.70 2.59
CA THR A 289 14.19 -11.75 2.58
C THR A 289 14.59 -10.43 1.94
N ASN A 290 15.74 -9.85 2.28
CA ASN A 290 16.19 -8.61 1.64
C ASN A 290 16.43 -8.78 0.14
N THR A 291 17.02 -9.91 -0.28
CA THR A 291 17.22 -10.21 -1.72
C THR A 291 15.88 -10.27 -2.46
N TYR A 292 14.88 -10.91 -1.87
CA TYR A 292 13.52 -10.95 -2.41
C TYR A 292 12.90 -9.55 -2.51
N ILE A 293 13.00 -8.74 -1.45
CA ILE A 293 12.53 -7.34 -1.43
C ILE A 293 13.13 -6.53 -2.57
N GLN A 294 14.46 -6.52 -2.70
CA GLN A 294 15.16 -5.76 -3.73
C GLN A 294 14.76 -6.19 -5.14
N THR A 295 14.63 -7.51 -5.35
CA THR A 295 14.22 -8.07 -6.64
C THR A 295 12.79 -7.66 -6.98
N THR A 296 11.85 -7.75 -6.04
CA THR A 296 10.45 -7.40 -6.25
C THR A 296 10.27 -5.91 -6.48
N ILE A 297 10.90 -5.05 -5.66
CA ILE A 297 10.83 -3.60 -5.86
C ILE A 297 11.39 -3.21 -7.24
N ARG A 298 12.55 -3.75 -7.62
CA ARG A 298 13.14 -3.50 -8.95
C ARG A 298 12.17 -3.86 -10.07
N LYS A 299 11.52 -5.02 -9.99
CA LYS A 299 10.50 -5.44 -10.97
C LYS A 299 9.31 -4.48 -11.05
N GLN A 300 8.87 -3.89 -9.93
CA GLN A 300 7.78 -2.91 -9.96
C GLN A 300 8.22 -1.59 -10.62
N PHE A 301 9.46 -1.15 -10.41
CA PHE A 301 10.03 -0.01 -11.14
C PHE A 301 10.15 -0.31 -12.64
N GLU A 302 10.69 -1.47 -13.02
CA GLU A 302 10.76 -1.92 -14.42
C GLU A 302 9.36 -1.97 -15.07
N ARG A 303 8.35 -2.42 -14.33
CA ARG A 303 6.95 -2.42 -14.79
C ARG A 303 6.40 -1.00 -14.99
N ALA A 304 6.70 -0.07 -14.08
CA ALA A 304 6.28 1.32 -14.21
C ALA A 304 6.91 1.97 -15.46
N GLU A 305 8.19 1.70 -15.72
CA GLU A 305 8.90 2.12 -16.92
C GLU A 305 8.33 1.48 -18.20
N GLN A 306 7.94 0.20 -18.15
CA GLN A 306 7.28 -0.47 -19.27
C GLN A 306 5.90 0.15 -19.57
N LEU A 307 5.10 0.46 -18.55
CA LEU A 307 3.81 1.14 -18.72
C LEU A 307 4.03 2.54 -19.33
N ALA A 308 5.04 3.26 -18.87
CA ALA A 308 5.43 4.56 -19.43
C ALA A 308 5.83 4.47 -20.91
N SER A 309 6.69 3.51 -21.29
CA SER A 309 7.15 3.35 -22.67
C SER A 309 6.05 2.90 -23.63
N THR A 310 5.04 2.18 -23.12
CA THR A 310 3.83 1.79 -23.87
C THR A 310 2.70 2.83 -23.83
N GLN A 311 3.01 4.07 -23.40
CA GLN A 311 2.08 5.21 -23.33
C GLN A 311 0.86 4.99 -22.41
N LYS A 312 0.94 4.04 -21.47
CA LYS A 312 -0.06 3.85 -20.41
C LYS A 312 0.26 4.76 -19.23
N PHE A 313 0.21 6.07 -19.48
CA PHE A 313 0.69 7.08 -18.53
C PHE A 313 -0.06 7.06 -17.19
N ALA A 314 -1.39 6.93 -17.20
CA ALA A 314 -2.20 6.87 -15.99
C ALA A 314 -1.78 5.72 -15.07
N ASP A 315 -1.61 4.51 -15.64
CA ASP A 315 -1.21 3.32 -14.89
C ASP A 315 0.24 3.45 -14.37
N ALA A 316 1.15 4.00 -15.19
CA ALA A 316 2.54 4.24 -14.80
C ALA A 316 2.64 5.24 -13.63
N ILE A 317 1.95 6.39 -13.73
CA ILE A 317 1.92 7.41 -12.68
C ILE A 317 1.33 6.85 -11.39
N ALA A 318 0.22 6.09 -11.47
CA ALA A 318 -0.37 5.45 -10.30
C ALA A 318 0.61 4.49 -9.62
N LEU A 319 1.38 3.72 -10.40
CA LEU A 319 2.39 2.80 -9.85
C LEU A 319 3.57 3.54 -9.22
N TYR A 320 4.11 4.59 -9.87
CA TYR A 320 5.18 5.42 -9.29
C TYR A 320 4.73 6.07 -7.98
N LYS A 321 3.52 6.62 -7.91
CA LYS A 321 2.96 7.19 -6.66
C LYS A 321 2.91 6.19 -5.51
N VAL A 322 2.62 4.91 -5.80
CA VAL A 322 2.67 3.85 -4.77
C VAL A 322 4.11 3.54 -4.37
N LEU A 323 5.04 3.50 -5.33
CA LEU A 323 6.47 3.26 -5.10
C LEU A 323 7.18 4.42 -4.38
N ASN A 324 6.61 5.62 -4.40
CA ASN A 324 7.15 6.83 -3.78
C ASN A 324 7.46 6.66 -2.29
N GLU A 325 6.65 5.86 -1.59
CA GLU A 325 6.84 5.54 -0.16
C GLU A 325 8.14 4.77 0.10
N TYR A 326 8.68 4.06 -0.90
CA TYR A 326 9.94 3.33 -0.80
C TYR A 326 11.15 4.17 -1.27
N LYS A 327 10.97 4.90 -2.37
CA LYS A 327 12.00 5.75 -2.99
C LYS A 327 11.29 6.91 -3.65
N ASP A 328 11.81 8.13 -3.52
CA ASP A 328 11.30 9.32 -4.21
C ASP A 328 11.19 9.08 -5.74
N THR A 329 9.99 9.36 -6.27
CA THR A 329 9.59 9.21 -7.68
C THR A 329 8.94 10.48 -8.24
N ASP A 330 8.99 11.60 -7.50
CA ASP A 330 8.28 12.83 -7.88
C ASP A 330 8.74 13.35 -9.25
N LYS A 331 10.03 13.18 -9.56
CA LYS A 331 10.60 13.52 -10.86
C LYS A 331 10.02 12.67 -11.98
N GLU A 332 10.00 11.35 -11.82
CA GLU A 332 9.47 10.40 -12.79
C GLU A 332 7.97 10.66 -13.06
N VAL A 333 7.20 10.94 -12.00
CA VAL A 333 5.78 11.32 -12.12
C VAL A 333 5.64 12.63 -12.92
N SER A 334 6.40 13.67 -12.57
CA SER A 334 6.32 14.96 -13.26
C SER A 334 6.68 14.84 -14.75
N GLU A 335 7.74 14.10 -15.08
CA GLU A 335 8.16 13.87 -16.48
C GLU A 335 7.10 13.08 -17.27
N LEU A 336 6.44 12.11 -16.64
CA LEU A 336 5.36 11.34 -17.28
C LEU A 336 4.09 12.15 -17.47
N GLU A 337 3.71 12.97 -16.49
CA GLU A 337 2.57 13.89 -16.64
C GLU A 337 2.81 14.85 -17.80
N GLN A 338 4.04 15.36 -17.96
CA GLN A 338 4.39 16.20 -19.10
C GLN A 338 4.28 15.42 -20.43
N ARG A 339 4.88 14.23 -20.51
CA ARG A 339 4.81 13.39 -21.73
C ARG A 339 3.37 13.00 -22.08
N TRP A 340 2.52 12.77 -21.09
CA TRP A 340 1.12 12.48 -21.30
C TRP A 340 0.41 13.67 -21.95
N LEU A 341 0.64 14.89 -21.46
CA LEU A 341 0.07 16.10 -22.06
C LEU A 341 0.56 16.34 -23.50
N GLU A 342 1.81 15.96 -23.81
CA GLU A 342 2.37 16.08 -25.16
C GLU A 342 1.85 15.00 -26.14
N ALA A 343 1.43 13.83 -25.62
CA ALA A 343 1.00 12.68 -26.41
C ALA A 343 -0.53 12.58 -26.58
N ASP A 344 -1.30 13.05 -25.59
CA ASP A 344 -2.75 12.88 -25.52
C ASP A 344 -3.48 14.24 -25.53
N PRO A 345 -4.04 14.66 -26.69
CA PRO A 345 -4.81 15.90 -26.81
C PRO A 345 -6.02 15.97 -25.88
N LEU A 346 -6.66 14.84 -25.58
CA LEU A 346 -7.82 14.80 -24.69
C LEU A 346 -7.38 15.10 -23.26
N GLN A 347 -6.25 14.54 -22.82
CA GLN A 347 -5.71 14.83 -21.50
C GLN A 347 -5.31 16.30 -21.35
N LEU A 348 -4.72 16.90 -22.39
CA LEU A 348 -4.43 18.34 -22.40
C LEU A 348 -5.72 19.16 -22.23
N LEU A 349 -6.78 18.84 -22.97
CA LEU A 349 -8.07 19.53 -22.87
C LEU A 349 -8.72 19.38 -21.49
N ARG A 350 -8.70 18.19 -20.89
CA ARG A 350 -9.22 17.94 -19.54
C ARG A 350 -8.49 18.78 -18.49
N LYS A 351 -7.16 18.78 -18.53
CA LYS A 351 -6.33 19.58 -17.61
C LYS A 351 -6.55 21.08 -17.80
N ALA A 352 -6.64 21.55 -19.04
CA ALA A 352 -6.93 22.94 -19.40
C ALA A 352 -8.32 23.40 -18.91
N ALA A 353 -9.34 22.57 -19.07
CA ALA A 353 -10.69 22.90 -18.68
C ALA A 353 -10.97 22.70 -17.18
N GLY A 354 -10.11 21.97 -16.46
CA GLY A 354 -10.30 21.62 -15.05
C GLY A 354 -11.47 20.65 -14.85
N THR A 355 -11.69 19.73 -15.79
CA THR A 355 -12.86 18.84 -15.79
C THR A 355 -12.54 17.46 -16.38
N GLU A 356 -13.21 16.44 -15.85
CA GLU A 356 -13.20 15.06 -16.37
C GLU A 356 -14.34 14.80 -17.36
N LEU A 357 -15.16 15.81 -17.65
CA LEU A 357 -16.24 15.71 -18.62
C LEU A 357 -15.74 15.31 -20.01
N ALA A 358 -16.61 14.67 -20.79
CA ALA A 358 -16.28 14.19 -22.11
C ALA A 358 -16.14 15.36 -23.10
N PHE A 359 -15.06 15.31 -23.89
CA PHE A 359 -14.89 16.15 -25.07
C PHE A 359 -15.29 15.35 -26.31
N THR A 360 -15.98 16.02 -27.24
CA THR A 360 -16.27 15.50 -28.58
C THR A 360 -15.46 16.27 -29.62
N ASN A 361 -15.31 15.69 -30.81
CA ASN A 361 -14.63 16.31 -31.95
C ASN A 361 -13.21 16.82 -31.63
N VAL A 362 -12.44 16.02 -30.89
CA VAL A 362 -11.08 16.39 -30.46
C VAL A 362 -10.12 16.32 -31.65
N ILE A 363 -9.47 17.45 -31.95
CA ILE A 363 -8.39 17.54 -32.94
C ILE A 363 -7.14 18.15 -32.29
N SER A 364 -5.97 17.93 -32.91
CA SER A 364 -4.72 18.51 -32.43
C SER A 364 -3.81 18.95 -33.56
N ASN A 365 -2.87 19.85 -33.24
CA ASN A 365 -1.82 20.32 -34.13
C ASN A 365 -0.52 20.52 -33.34
N LYS A 366 0.61 20.06 -33.88
CA LYS A 366 1.93 20.16 -33.24
C LYS A 366 2.69 21.36 -33.80
N GLY A 367 3.40 22.09 -32.93
CA GLY A 367 4.24 23.21 -33.35
C GLY A 367 3.50 24.50 -33.72
N GLN A 368 2.17 24.53 -33.63
CA GLN A 368 1.37 25.69 -34.04
C GLN A 368 1.61 26.90 -33.12
N ALA A 369 1.98 28.03 -33.72
CA ALA A 369 2.21 29.32 -33.05
C ALA A 369 3.18 29.21 -31.83
N GLY A 370 4.18 28.32 -31.91
CA GLY A 370 5.18 28.13 -30.86
C GLY A 370 4.77 27.20 -29.70
N ALA A 371 3.56 26.61 -29.74
CA ALA A 371 3.15 25.59 -28.79
C ALA A 371 3.69 24.20 -29.18
N LYS A 372 4.02 23.35 -28.20
CA LYS A 372 4.38 21.95 -28.40
C LYS A 372 3.19 21.15 -28.96
N LEU A 373 2.02 21.33 -28.34
CA LEU A 373 0.76 20.74 -28.75
C LEU A 373 -0.37 21.76 -28.59
N THR A 374 -1.19 21.90 -29.62
CA THR A 374 -2.47 22.61 -29.54
C THR A 374 -3.57 21.57 -29.71
N ALA A 375 -4.55 21.56 -28.81
CA ALA A 375 -5.70 20.68 -28.85
C ALA A 375 -6.99 21.51 -28.85
N VAL A 376 -7.98 21.05 -29.60
CA VAL A 376 -9.30 21.68 -29.70
C VAL A 376 -10.36 20.62 -29.55
N GLY A 377 -11.40 20.89 -28.77
CA GLY A 377 -12.52 19.99 -28.63
C GLY A 377 -13.77 20.72 -28.13
N VAL A 378 -14.90 20.02 -28.21
CA VAL A 378 -16.18 20.54 -27.72
C VAL A 378 -16.51 19.89 -26.38
N LEU A 379 -16.63 20.71 -25.35
CA LEU A 379 -17.06 20.31 -24.01
C LEU A 379 -18.59 20.38 -23.93
N ASP A 380 -19.22 19.25 -23.56
CA ASP A 380 -20.69 19.12 -23.35
C ASP A 380 -21.54 19.65 -24.53
N ASN A 381 -21.03 19.56 -25.76
CA ASN A 381 -21.66 20.11 -26.98
C ASN A 381 -22.03 21.61 -26.92
N LYS A 382 -21.45 22.38 -25.99
CA LYS A 382 -21.82 23.79 -25.76
C LYS A 382 -20.64 24.74 -25.78
N THR A 383 -19.43 24.25 -25.48
CA THR A 383 -18.25 25.10 -25.35
C THR A 383 -17.13 24.57 -26.22
N LEU A 384 -16.65 25.38 -27.15
CA LEU A 384 -15.41 25.10 -27.86
C LEU A 384 -14.25 25.48 -26.95
N VAL A 385 -13.36 24.53 -26.69
CA VAL A 385 -12.17 24.72 -25.85
C VAL A 385 -10.94 24.55 -26.73
N LEU A 386 -10.05 25.53 -26.67
CA LEU A 386 -8.71 25.48 -27.22
C LEU A 386 -7.71 25.43 -26.06
N ALA A 387 -6.82 24.44 -26.08
CA ALA A 387 -5.75 24.28 -25.10
C ALA A 387 -4.40 24.24 -25.82
N ARG A 388 -3.42 24.96 -25.30
CA ARG A 388 -2.05 25.01 -25.85
C ARG A 388 -1.06 24.65 -24.78
N LEU A 389 -0.25 23.64 -25.04
CA LEU A 389 0.90 23.28 -24.22
C LEU A 389 2.14 24.02 -24.73
N LEU A 390 2.63 24.98 -23.96
CA LEU A 390 3.80 25.78 -24.30
C LEU A 390 5.12 25.05 -24.01
N PRO A 391 6.26 25.52 -24.55
CA PRO A 391 7.57 24.94 -24.27
C PRO A 391 7.97 24.98 -22.79
N ASP A 392 7.52 25.99 -22.05
CA ASP A 392 7.71 26.15 -20.60
C ASP A 392 6.72 25.32 -19.76
N GLN A 393 5.98 24.41 -20.40
CA GLN A 393 4.98 23.50 -19.83
C GLN A 393 3.71 24.18 -19.30
N LYS A 394 3.55 25.50 -19.50
CA LYS A 394 2.29 26.17 -19.17
C LYS A 394 1.21 25.77 -20.16
N ILE A 395 -0.01 25.71 -19.64
CA ILE A 395 -1.22 25.45 -20.43
C ILE A 395 -1.97 26.76 -20.61
N GLU A 396 -2.03 27.27 -21.83
CA GLU A 396 -2.94 28.36 -22.17
C GLU A 396 -4.28 27.77 -22.60
N THR A 397 -5.37 28.38 -22.13
CA THR A 397 -6.73 27.90 -22.40
C THR A 397 -7.61 29.03 -22.87
N SER A 398 -8.43 28.74 -23.87
CA SER A 398 -9.46 29.63 -24.37
C SER A 398 -10.74 28.89 -24.61
N LYS A 399 -11.86 29.55 -24.30
CA LYS A 399 -13.19 28.96 -24.31
C LYS A 399 -14.14 29.93 -24.99
N THR A 400 -14.94 29.42 -25.91
CA THR A 400 -16.03 30.18 -26.51
C THR A 400 -17.30 29.35 -26.56
N ALA A 401 -18.44 30.00 -26.31
CA ALA A 401 -19.73 29.35 -26.36
C ALA A 401 -20.11 29.04 -27.82
N ILE A 402 -20.65 27.86 -28.03
CA ILE A 402 -21.33 27.48 -29.27
C ILE A 402 -22.80 27.85 -29.09
N ASP A 403 -23.39 28.46 -30.11
CA ASP A 403 -24.79 28.90 -30.06
C ASP A 403 -25.74 27.75 -29.68
N GLN A 404 -26.77 28.07 -28.88
CA GLN A 404 -27.71 27.06 -28.41
C GLN A 404 -28.43 26.35 -29.57
N GLY A 405 -28.47 25.02 -29.50
CA GLY A 405 -29.13 24.18 -30.51
C GLY A 405 -28.28 23.90 -31.76
N VAL A 406 -26.99 24.24 -31.75
CA VAL A 406 -26.03 23.87 -32.79
C VAL A 406 -25.29 22.59 -32.41
N THR A 407 -25.41 21.55 -33.24
CA THR A 407 -24.69 20.28 -33.07
C THR A 407 -23.48 20.24 -33.99
N ILE A 408 -22.27 20.26 -33.42
CA ILE A 408 -21.02 20.18 -34.19
C ILE A 408 -20.83 18.75 -34.72
N LYS A 409 -20.65 18.63 -36.05
CA LYS A 409 -20.37 17.37 -36.75
C LYS A 409 -18.89 17.11 -36.90
N SER A 410 -18.08 18.14 -37.15
CA SER A 410 -16.63 18.02 -37.32
C SER A 410 -15.93 19.35 -37.01
N ILE A 411 -14.63 19.23 -36.68
CA ILE A 411 -13.72 20.35 -36.51
C ILE A 411 -12.45 20.02 -37.30
N GLN A 412 -11.90 21.00 -38.01
CA GLN A 412 -10.64 20.86 -38.73
C GLN A 412 -9.83 22.14 -38.70
N TRP A 413 -8.50 21.99 -38.75
CA TRP A 413 -7.60 23.11 -39.02
C TRP A 413 -7.69 23.53 -40.49
N SER A 414 -7.69 24.82 -40.77
CA SER A 414 -7.72 25.38 -42.12
C SER A 414 -6.65 26.45 -42.27
N ASP A 415 -5.84 26.33 -43.32
CA ASP A 415 -4.85 27.30 -43.79
C ASP A 415 -5.43 28.24 -44.87
N ARG A 416 -6.68 28.02 -45.27
CA ARG A 416 -7.38 28.76 -46.34
C ARG A 416 -8.36 29.81 -45.83
N ILE A 417 -8.55 29.87 -44.51
CA ILE A 417 -9.47 30.78 -43.85
C ILE A 417 -8.66 31.77 -43.02
N GLY A 418 -8.97 33.06 -43.19
CA GLY A 418 -8.44 34.15 -42.36
C GLY A 418 -7.76 35.24 -43.18
N ALA A 419 -7.43 36.35 -42.50
CA ALA A 419 -6.83 37.53 -43.12
C ALA A 419 -5.43 37.28 -43.68
N LYS A 420 -4.68 36.37 -43.06
CA LYS A 420 -3.27 36.13 -43.33
C LYS A 420 -2.95 34.64 -43.22
N LYS A 421 -2.01 34.18 -44.06
CA LYS A 421 -1.57 32.78 -44.10
C LYS A 421 -0.84 32.29 -42.85
N ASP A 422 -0.34 33.20 -42.01
CA ASP A 422 0.38 32.91 -40.77
C ASP A 422 -0.54 32.75 -39.56
N ILE A 423 -1.83 33.11 -39.67
CA ILE A 423 -2.83 32.90 -38.62
C ILE A 423 -3.54 31.58 -38.89
N SER A 424 -3.50 30.66 -37.93
CA SER A 424 -4.21 29.40 -38.04
C SER A 424 -5.70 29.59 -37.77
N SER A 425 -6.54 28.93 -38.56
CA SER A 425 -7.99 28.98 -38.38
C SER A 425 -8.59 27.61 -38.12
N LEU A 426 -9.68 27.59 -37.38
CA LEU A 426 -10.53 26.43 -37.14
C LEU A 426 -11.79 26.56 -37.97
N LEU A 427 -12.13 25.51 -38.72
CA LEU A 427 -13.41 25.38 -39.39
C LEU A 427 -14.24 24.30 -38.68
N LEU A 428 -15.42 24.68 -38.23
CA LEU A 428 -16.42 23.81 -37.65
C LEU A 428 -17.54 23.63 -38.66
N GLU A 429 -17.93 22.38 -38.89
CA GLU A 429 -19.16 22.06 -39.60
C GLU A 429 -20.20 21.58 -38.59
N ALA A 430 -21.37 22.19 -38.62
CA ALA A 430 -22.46 21.88 -37.71
C ALA A 430 -23.76 21.56 -38.45
N ALA A 431 -24.69 20.93 -37.74
CA ALA A 431 -26.05 20.76 -38.24
C ALA A 431 -26.71 22.12 -38.45
N SER A 432 -27.39 22.27 -39.59
CA SER A 432 -28.16 23.45 -39.97
C SER A 432 -29.65 23.09 -39.97
N LYS A 433 -30.49 24.08 -39.66
CA LYS A 433 -31.96 23.93 -39.70
C LYS A 433 -32.54 24.36 -41.04
N THR A 434 -31.83 25.19 -41.81
CA THR A 434 -32.32 25.80 -43.06
C THR A 434 -31.56 25.37 -44.32
N ARG A 435 -30.39 24.72 -44.16
CA ARG A 435 -29.45 24.30 -45.21
C ARG A 435 -28.79 22.96 -44.88
N LYS A 436 -27.91 22.47 -45.76
CA LYS A 436 -27.22 21.19 -45.53
C LYS A 436 -26.23 21.23 -44.34
N ALA A 437 -25.56 22.37 -44.13
CA ALA A 437 -24.60 22.55 -43.05
C ALA A 437 -24.54 24.01 -42.55
N ARG A 438 -24.08 24.19 -41.32
CA ARG A 438 -23.67 25.48 -40.78
C ARG A 438 -22.15 25.49 -40.67
N TYR A 439 -21.50 26.42 -41.37
CA TYR A 439 -20.06 26.59 -41.34
C TYR A 439 -19.73 27.73 -40.38
N ILE A 440 -18.93 27.42 -39.35
CA ILE A 440 -18.47 28.38 -38.37
C ILE A 440 -16.94 28.36 -38.39
N ALA A 441 -16.31 29.51 -38.54
CA ALA A 441 -14.85 29.58 -38.51
C ALA A 441 -14.33 30.52 -37.42
N TYR A 442 -13.25 30.11 -36.78
CA TYR A 442 -12.54 30.89 -35.77
C TYR A 442 -11.10 31.10 -36.19
N GLU A 443 -10.62 32.35 -36.16
CA GLU A 443 -9.19 32.62 -36.15
C GLU A 443 -8.62 32.34 -34.76
N VAL A 444 -7.51 31.63 -34.72
CA VAL A 444 -6.77 31.34 -33.48
C VAL A 444 -5.65 32.35 -33.35
N ASN A 445 -5.94 33.46 -32.68
CA ASN A 445 -4.97 34.50 -32.36
C ASN A 445 -4.66 34.44 -30.87
N ALA A 446 -3.68 33.60 -30.53
CA ALA A 446 -3.51 33.08 -29.19
C ALA A 446 -3.44 34.17 -28.09
N PRO A 447 -4.14 33.98 -26.95
CA PRO A 447 -4.96 32.81 -26.62
C PRO A 447 -6.38 32.87 -27.19
N GLU A 448 -6.81 33.95 -27.84
CA GLU A 448 -8.23 34.20 -28.13
C GLU A 448 -8.74 33.47 -29.39
N LEU A 449 -10.04 33.14 -29.36
CA LEU A 449 -10.79 32.56 -30.48
C LEU A 449 -11.74 33.61 -31.05
N PHE A 450 -11.45 34.12 -32.23
CA PHE A 450 -12.28 35.13 -32.89
C PHE A 450 -13.16 34.51 -33.96
N LYS A 451 -14.48 34.59 -33.81
CA LYS A 451 -15.41 34.08 -34.83
C LYS A 451 -15.36 34.97 -36.07
N VAL A 452 -14.86 34.43 -37.18
CA VAL A 452 -14.70 35.15 -38.45
C VAL A 452 -15.71 34.74 -39.53
N LEU A 453 -16.38 33.60 -39.35
CA LEU A 453 -17.45 33.16 -40.25
C LEU A 453 -18.53 32.46 -39.43
N ASP A 454 -19.79 32.69 -39.79
CA ASP A 454 -20.94 31.96 -39.29
C ASP A 454 -22.07 32.01 -40.32
N VAL A 455 -22.26 30.92 -41.07
CA VAL A 455 -23.22 30.89 -42.18
C VAL A 455 -23.81 29.49 -42.37
N GLU A 456 -25.13 29.42 -42.56
CA GLU A 456 -25.82 28.22 -43.01
C GLU A 456 -25.83 28.17 -44.53
N ALA A 457 -25.30 27.10 -45.13
CA ALA A 457 -25.14 26.96 -46.58
C ALA A 457 -25.16 25.48 -47.01
N ASP A 458 -25.27 25.26 -48.32
CA ASP A 458 -25.26 23.90 -48.88
C ASP A 458 -23.85 23.36 -49.11
N LYS A 459 -22.88 24.26 -49.33
CA LYS A 459 -21.46 23.93 -49.51
C LYS A 459 -20.57 25.15 -49.25
N LEU A 460 -19.36 24.92 -48.77
CA LEU A 460 -18.28 25.90 -48.68
C LEU A 460 -17.08 25.45 -49.52
N ASP A 461 -16.65 26.30 -50.44
CA ASP A 461 -15.46 26.16 -51.29
C ASP A 461 -14.54 27.40 -51.12
N TYR A 462 -13.32 27.30 -51.65
CA TYR A 462 -12.29 28.34 -51.54
C TYR A 462 -11.90 28.85 -52.91
N ASP A 463 -11.73 30.16 -53.02
CA ASP A 463 -11.12 30.80 -54.19
C ASP A 463 -9.60 31.00 -53.97
N PRO A 464 -8.75 30.91 -55.03
CA PRO A 464 -7.32 31.15 -54.92
C PRO A 464 -6.94 32.54 -54.38
N THR A 465 -7.84 33.53 -54.48
CA THR A 465 -7.64 34.88 -53.94
C THR A 465 -7.87 34.98 -52.43
N GLY A 466 -8.32 33.90 -51.77
CA GLY A 466 -8.62 33.88 -50.33
C GLY A 466 -10.08 34.22 -49.99
N ALA A 467 -10.92 34.47 -51.00
CA ALA A 467 -12.36 34.57 -50.84
C ALA A 467 -13.01 33.19 -50.62
N LEU A 468 -14.14 33.18 -49.91
CA LEU A 468 -14.96 31.98 -49.72
C LEU A 468 -16.09 31.96 -50.74
N LEU A 469 -16.28 30.79 -51.36
CA LEU A 469 -17.35 30.53 -52.30
C LEU A 469 -18.40 29.67 -51.61
N ILE A 470 -19.58 30.25 -51.38
CA ILE A 470 -20.61 29.63 -50.54
C ILE A 470 -21.84 29.34 -51.38
N ASP A 471 -22.21 28.07 -51.50
CA ASP A 471 -23.37 27.67 -52.31
C ASP A 471 -24.65 27.79 -51.48
N ASN A 472 -25.61 28.57 -52.01
CA ASN A 472 -26.93 28.79 -51.43
C ASN A 472 -26.88 29.16 -49.92
N PRO A 473 -26.19 30.24 -49.53
CA PRO A 473 -26.17 30.69 -48.13
C PRO A 473 -27.58 31.09 -47.65
N THR A 474 -27.74 31.16 -46.34
CA THR A 474 -28.88 31.83 -45.71
C THR A 474 -28.59 33.33 -45.61
N GLY A 475 -29.56 34.18 -45.97
CA GLY A 475 -29.39 35.63 -46.01
C GLY A 475 -28.92 36.12 -47.38
N GLU A 476 -27.92 37.00 -47.41
CA GLU A 476 -27.40 37.59 -48.65
C GLU A 476 -26.75 36.54 -49.56
N GLY A 477 -27.17 36.52 -50.83
CA GLY A 477 -26.76 35.52 -51.82
C GLY A 477 -27.59 34.22 -51.80
N ALA A 478 -28.70 34.17 -51.07
CA ALA A 478 -29.58 33.00 -51.04
C ALA A 478 -30.06 32.57 -52.45
N GLY A 479 -30.11 31.25 -52.69
CA GLY A 479 -30.48 30.65 -53.97
C GLY A 479 -29.38 30.68 -55.04
N GLN A 480 -28.23 31.30 -54.77
CA GLN A 480 -27.12 31.45 -55.72
C GLN A 480 -25.79 31.03 -55.07
N LYS A 481 -24.71 31.00 -55.86
CA LYS A 481 -23.35 30.87 -55.35
C LYS A 481 -22.84 32.25 -54.96
N ALA A 482 -22.49 32.44 -53.69
CA ALA A 482 -22.09 33.73 -53.14
C ALA A 482 -20.58 33.80 -52.88
N VAL A 483 -20.02 35.00 -53.04
CA VAL A 483 -18.61 35.31 -52.75
C VAL A 483 -18.55 36.10 -51.46
N TYR A 484 -17.79 35.58 -50.49
CA TYR A 484 -17.53 36.22 -49.20
C TYR A 484 -16.05 36.60 -49.13
N GLU A 485 -15.74 37.84 -48.77
CA GLU A 485 -14.38 38.33 -48.62
C GLU A 485 -14.11 38.72 -47.17
N TYR A 486 -12.85 38.57 -46.74
CA TYR A 486 -12.42 38.94 -45.41
C TYR A 486 -12.30 40.47 -45.30
N ARG A 487 -13.18 41.10 -44.50
CA ARG A 487 -13.23 42.55 -44.28
C ARG A 487 -13.57 42.84 -42.82
N ASN A 488 -12.86 43.78 -42.20
CA ASN A 488 -13.10 44.21 -40.81
C ASN A 488 -13.09 43.04 -39.80
N GLY A 489 -12.15 42.10 -39.94
CA GLY A 489 -11.98 40.98 -39.01
C GLY A 489 -12.96 39.81 -39.19
N ARG A 490 -13.73 39.77 -40.28
CA ARG A 490 -14.67 38.67 -40.58
C ARG A 490 -14.92 38.53 -42.07
N TYR A 491 -15.40 37.36 -42.49
CA TYR A 491 -15.92 37.16 -43.84
C TYR A 491 -17.32 37.79 -43.96
N ALA A 492 -17.49 38.63 -44.97
CA ALA A 492 -18.75 39.28 -45.29
C ALA A 492 -19.12 39.05 -46.76
N PHE A 493 -20.41 38.97 -47.04
CA PHE A 493 -20.93 38.88 -48.41
C PHE A 493 -20.47 40.10 -49.23
N VAL A 494 -20.05 39.85 -50.47
CA VAL A 494 -19.65 40.91 -51.41
C VAL A 494 -20.52 40.89 -52.66
N ARG A 495 -20.72 39.71 -53.25
CA ARG A 495 -21.51 39.56 -54.48
C ARG A 495 -22.01 38.13 -54.66
N ALA A 496 -23.08 37.96 -55.42
CA ALA A 496 -23.49 36.66 -55.92
C ALA A 496 -22.93 36.42 -57.33
N ILE A 497 -22.56 35.18 -57.62
CA ILE A 497 -22.23 34.70 -58.96
C ILE A 497 -23.56 34.29 -59.60
N VAL A 498 -24.04 35.11 -60.53
CA VAL A 498 -25.23 34.80 -61.31
C VAL A 498 -24.89 33.65 -62.24
N ASP A 499 -25.60 32.52 -62.12
CA ASP A 499 -25.50 31.46 -63.11
C ASP A 499 -26.23 31.90 -64.37
N THR A 500 -25.46 32.34 -65.36
CA THR A 500 -25.96 32.81 -66.66
C THR A 500 -26.13 31.67 -67.67
N LYS A 501 -25.91 30.41 -67.28
CA LYS A 501 -26.09 29.25 -68.18
C LYS A 501 -27.55 29.05 -68.61
N PRO A 502 -27.80 28.28 -69.70
CA PRO A 502 -29.16 27.94 -70.13
C PRO A 502 -29.95 27.23 -69.00
N GLY A 503 -30.87 27.96 -68.36
CA GLY A 503 -31.62 27.50 -67.19
C GLY A 503 -31.54 28.44 -65.97
N GLY A 504 -30.57 29.35 -65.94
CA GLY A 504 -30.36 30.31 -64.85
C GLY A 504 -31.14 31.63 -64.97
N ALA A 505 -30.70 32.65 -64.24
CA ALA A 505 -31.27 34.00 -64.30
C ALA A 505 -30.75 34.76 -65.54
N ALA A 506 -31.55 35.67 -66.09
CA ALA A 506 -31.13 36.47 -67.24
C ALA A 506 -30.20 37.61 -66.80
N LEU A 507 -29.09 37.80 -67.52
CA LEU A 507 -28.21 38.94 -67.35
C LEU A 507 -28.74 40.13 -68.16
N ASP A 508 -29.07 41.24 -67.50
CA ASP A 508 -29.52 42.46 -68.18
C ASP A 508 -28.32 43.16 -68.84
N ILE A 509 -28.34 43.30 -70.16
CA ILE A 509 -27.26 43.88 -70.97
C ILE A 509 -27.81 44.85 -72.03
N PRO A 510 -27.02 45.85 -72.47
CA PRO A 510 -27.34 46.58 -73.69
C PRO A 510 -27.18 45.67 -74.92
N LEU A 511 -27.99 45.88 -75.96
CA LEU A 511 -27.95 45.08 -77.19
C LEU A 511 -26.56 45.08 -77.85
N THR A 512 -25.77 46.13 -77.66
CA THR A 512 -24.39 46.26 -78.16
C THR A 512 -23.41 45.26 -77.53
N GLU A 513 -23.70 44.76 -76.33
CA GLU A 513 -22.83 43.82 -75.60
C GLU A 513 -23.22 42.36 -75.83
N MET A 514 -24.30 42.08 -76.56
CA MET A 514 -24.82 40.73 -76.82
C MET A 514 -23.73 39.75 -77.31
N THR A 515 -22.80 40.20 -78.14
CA THR A 515 -21.75 39.36 -78.72
C THR A 515 -20.72 38.87 -77.70
N LEU A 516 -20.63 39.52 -76.53
CA LEU A 516 -19.75 39.12 -75.41
C LEU A 516 -20.34 37.97 -74.59
N HIS A 517 -21.64 37.69 -74.72
CA HIS A 517 -22.42 36.78 -73.87
C HIS A 517 -22.91 35.54 -74.62
N LYS A 518 -21.99 34.83 -75.32
CA LYS A 518 -22.33 33.63 -76.09
C LYS A 518 -22.72 32.46 -75.16
N ASN A 519 -23.84 31.82 -75.47
CA ASN A 519 -24.46 30.73 -74.70
C ASN A 519 -24.90 31.12 -73.28
N GLU A 520 -25.01 32.42 -73.00
CA GLU A 520 -25.55 32.93 -71.75
C GLU A 520 -27.02 33.34 -71.94
N LYS A 521 -27.82 33.21 -70.88
CA LYS A 521 -29.18 33.76 -70.82
C LYS A 521 -29.08 35.25 -70.55
N ILE A 522 -29.45 36.05 -71.55
CA ILE A 522 -29.36 37.51 -71.54
C ILE A 522 -30.74 38.13 -71.63
N ARG A 523 -30.88 39.36 -71.14
CA ARG A 523 -32.05 40.21 -71.32
C ARG A 523 -31.63 41.58 -71.84
N PHE A 524 -32.25 42.03 -72.92
CA PHE A 524 -31.97 43.34 -73.52
C PHE A 524 -33.24 43.95 -74.11
N GLN A 525 -33.25 45.28 -74.24
CA GLN A 525 -34.34 45.99 -74.93
C GLN A 525 -34.02 46.14 -76.42
N GLY A 526 -35.02 45.96 -77.28
CA GLY A 526 -34.89 46.12 -78.71
C GLY A 526 -36.22 46.49 -79.37
N THR A 527 -36.17 46.97 -80.61
CA THR A 527 -37.37 47.23 -81.41
C THR A 527 -37.44 46.19 -82.52
N ILE A 528 -38.47 45.34 -82.49
CA ILE A 528 -38.72 44.37 -83.56
C ILE A 528 -39.24 45.15 -84.78
N THR A 529 -38.45 45.15 -85.85
CA THR A 529 -38.74 45.87 -87.09
C THR A 529 -39.55 45.04 -88.09
N SER A 530 -39.47 43.71 -88.01
CA SER A 530 -40.23 42.80 -88.87
C SER A 530 -40.49 41.46 -88.19
N VAL A 531 -41.61 40.84 -88.52
CA VAL A 531 -42.02 39.51 -88.05
C VAL A 531 -42.42 38.69 -89.27
N ASP A 532 -41.88 37.49 -89.38
CA ASP A 532 -42.16 36.52 -90.44
C ASP A 532 -42.31 35.13 -89.83
N ASP A 533 -43.53 34.58 -89.87
CA ASP A 533 -43.96 33.38 -89.15
C ASP A 533 -43.50 33.33 -87.68
N ASN A 534 -42.53 32.44 -87.38
CA ASN A 534 -41.96 32.19 -86.06
C ASN A 534 -40.58 32.84 -85.86
N LYS A 535 -40.27 33.87 -86.67
CA LYS A 535 -39.03 34.63 -86.59
C LYS A 535 -39.33 36.12 -86.51
N ALA A 536 -38.50 36.84 -85.75
CA ALA A 536 -38.53 38.29 -85.72
C ALA A 536 -37.14 38.86 -85.94
N MET A 537 -37.06 40.08 -86.44
CA MET A 537 -35.78 40.75 -86.67
C MET A 537 -35.73 42.09 -85.96
N ILE A 538 -34.57 42.39 -85.38
CA ILE A 538 -34.19 43.72 -84.91
C ILE A 538 -33.12 44.24 -85.86
N GLN A 539 -33.39 45.33 -86.55
CA GLN A 539 -32.43 45.95 -87.46
C GLN A 539 -31.27 46.60 -86.69
N LEU A 540 -30.03 46.31 -87.11
CA LEU A 540 -28.82 46.99 -86.65
C LEU A 540 -28.20 47.81 -87.79
N ASN A 541 -27.26 48.69 -87.46
CA ASN A 541 -26.56 49.52 -88.45
C ASN A 541 -25.80 48.70 -89.51
N ASN A 542 -25.27 47.53 -89.14
CA ASN A 542 -24.50 46.64 -90.03
C ASN A 542 -24.90 45.17 -89.85
N GLY A 543 -26.20 44.88 -89.91
CA GLY A 543 -26.73 43.53 -89.72
C GLY A 543 -28.12 43.52 -89.11
N TYR A 544 -28.54 42.37 -88.60
CA TYR A 544 -29.77 42.24 -87.83
C TYR A 544 -29.65 41.15 -86.77
N VAL A 545 -30.44 41.26 -85.71
CA VAL A 545 -30.61 40.18 -84.74
C VAL A 545 -31.81 39.35 -85.17
N LEU A 546 -31.57 38.08 -85.48
CA LEU A 546 -32.61 37.10 -85.74
C LEU A 546 -33.08 36.47 -84.43
N LEU A 547 -34.32 36.77 -84.07
CA LEU A 547 -35.01 36.20 -82.92
C LEU A 547 -35.77 34.95 -83.38
N THR A 548 -35.50 33.83 -82.72
CA THR A 548 -36.18 32.55 -82.96
C THR A 548 -36.64 31.96 -81.63
N GLY A 549 -37.80 31.32 -81.56
CA GLY A 549 -38.28 30.71 -80.32
C GLY A 549 -39.76 30.41 -80.37
N ASN A 550 -40.25 29.67 -79.38
CA ASN A 550 -41.67 29.34 -79.25
C ASN A 550 -42.43 30.46 -78.53
N VAL A 551 -42.38 31.68 -79.07
CA VAL A 551 -43.04 32.88 -78.55
C VAL A 551 -43.75 33.61 -79.70
N ARG A 552 -44.83 34.34 -79.40
CA ARG A 552 -45.53 35.16 -80.41
C ARG A 552 -44.85 36.51 -80.54
N PHE A 553 -44.24 36.77 -81.69
CA PHE A 553 -43.60 38.05 -81.98
C PHE A 553 -44.61 39.11 -82.44
N LYS A 554 -44.36 40.37 -82.07
CA LYS A 554 -45.08 41.57 -82.55
C LYS A 554 -44.06 42.65 -82.88
N GLN A 555 -44.37 43.50 -83.86
CA GLN A 555 -43.55 44.68 -84.15
C GLN A 555 -43.68 45.72 -83.04
N GLY A 556 -42.59 46.45 -82.77
CA GLY A 556 -42.53 47.48 -81.73
C GLY A 556 -41.41 47.26 -80.71
N PRO A 557 -41.26 48.17 -79.73
CA PRO A 557 -40.33 48.03 -78.63
C PRO A 557 -40.73 46.84 -77.75
N VAL A 558 -39.74 46.05 -77.32
CA VAL A 558 -39.95 44.89 -76.46
C VAL A 558 -38.67 44.60 -75.66
N THR A 559 -38.83 44.04 -74.46
CA THR A 559 -37.73 43.44 -73.71
C THR A 559 -37.62 41.97 -74.07
N ILE A 560 -36.47 41.57 -74.61
CA ILE A 560 -36.18 40.20 -75.04
C ILE A 560 -35.35 39.51 -73.99
N THR A 561 -35.81 38.37 -73.47
CA THR A 561 -34.98 37.43 -72.70
C THR A 561 -34.70 36.20 -73.55
N GLY A 562 -33.43 35.88 -73.79
CA GLY A 562 -33.04 34.79 -74.69
C GLY A 562 -31.60 34.34 -74.50
N ILE A 563 -31.16 33.40 -75.34
CA ILE A 563 -29.79 32.89 -75.38
C ILE A 563 -29.16 33.29 -76.70
N TYR A 564 -28.08 34.07 -76.66
CA TYR A 564 -27.30 34.38 -77.85
C TYR A 564 -26.47 33.15 -78.25
N THR A 565 -26.78 32.56 -79.42
CA THR A 565 -26.18 31.29 -79.87
C THR A 565 -25.01 31.47 -80.84
N GLY A 566 -24.86 32.67 -81.41
CA GLY A 566 -23.75 33.04 -82.28
C GLY A 566 -24.16 33.94 -83.43
N SER A 567 -23.24 34.19 -84.36
CA SER A 567 -23.47 35.00 -85.54
C SER A 567 -23.02 34.27 -86.80
N GLU A 568 -23.62 34.59 -87.94
CA GLU A 568 -23.27 34.07 -89.26
C GLU A 568 -23.32 35.21 -90.30
N GLU A 569 -22.43 35.19 -91.28
CA GLU A 569 -22.50 36.14 -92.41
C GLU A 569 -23.48 35.62 -93.47
N VAL A 570 -24.50 36.42 -93.77
CA VAL A 570 -25.49 36.09 -94.79
C VAL A 570 -25.23 36.94 -96.03
N LYS A 571 -25.01 36.26 -97.18
CA LYS A 571 -24.83 36.93 -98.47
C LYS A 571 -26.17 37.48 -98.97
N LYS A 572 -26.47 38.74 -98.64
CA LYS A 572 -27.53 39.53 -99.30
C LYS A 572 -26.89 40.51 -100.29
N THR A 573 -27.49 40.69 -101.45
CA THR A 573 -27.06 41.70 -102.44
C THR A 573 -27.58 43.07 -101.97
N PRO A 574 -26.79 44.16 -101.91
CA PRO A 574 -25.47 44.37 -102.53
C PRO A 574 -24.23 44.15 -101.64
N ALA A 575 -24.37 43.79 -100.36
CA ALA A 575 -23.24 43.52 -99.45
C ALA A 575 -23.61 42.48 -98.35
N PRO A 576 -22.66 41.61 -97.92
CA PRO A 576 -22.91 40.66 -96.85
C PRO A 576 -23.29 41.39 -95.56
N VAL A 577 -24.29 40.85 -94.85
CA VAL A 577 -24.77 41.36 -93.56
C VAL A 577 -24.60 40.30 -92.48
N THR A 578 -24.25 40.71 -91.27
CA THR A 578 -24.13 39.77 -90.14
C THR A 578 -25.49 39.51 -89.51
N GLU A 579 -25.86 38.23 -89.43
CA GLU A 579 -27.03 37.76 -88.69
C GLU A 579 -26.60 37.28 -87.30
N TYR A 580 -27.13 37.91 -86.25
CA TYR A 580 -26.92 37.48 -84.86
C TYR A 580 -28.11 36.64 -84.38
N LYS A 581 -27.89 35.39 -83.99
CA LYS A 581 -28.97 34.45 -83.64
C LYS A 581 -29.23 34.44 -82.14
N VAL A 582 -30.46 34.76 -81.75
CA VAL A 582 -30.94 34.67 -80.36
C VAL A 582 -32.10 33.71 -80.28
N THR A 583 -32.00 32.71 -79.41
CA THR A 583 -33.11 31.84 -79.04
C THR A 583 -33.89 32.51 -77.92
N VAL A 584 -35.05 33.06 -78.23
CA VAL A 584 -35.92 33.79 -77.30
C VAL A 584 -36.67 32.82 -76.41
N LEU A 585 -36.59 33.08 -75.10
CA LEU A 585 -37.28 32.33 -74.06
C LEU A 585 -38.53 33.08 -73.58
N GLU A 586 -38.47 34.41 -73.51
CA GLU A 586 -39.55 35.26 -73.02
C GLU A 586 -39.51 36.65 -73.69
N LEU A 587 -40.69 37.22 -73.92
CA LEU A 587 -40.88 38.59 -74.38
C LEU A 587 -41.77 39.33 -73.38
N THR A 588 -41.32 40.50 -72.94
CA THR A 588 -42.10 41.39 -72.09
C THR A 588 -42.30 42.71 -72.84
N PRO A 589 -43.54 43.20 -73.02
CA PRO A 589 -43.79 44.46 -73.72
C PRO A 589 -43.14 45.66 -73.05
#